data_AF-A0A6A4E311-F1
#
_entry.id   AF-A0A6A4E311-F1
#
_cell.length_a   1.000
_cell.length_b   1.000
_cell.length_c   1.000
_cell.angle_alpha   90.00
_cell.angle_beta   90.00
_cell.angle_gamma   90.00
#
_symmetry.space_group_name_H-M   'P 1'
#
loop_
_entity.id
_entity.type
_entity.pdbx_description
1 polymer ?
#
loop_
_entity_poly.entity_id
_entity_poly.type
_entity_poly.pdbx_seq_one_letter_code
_entity_poly.pdbx_strand_id
1 'polypeptide(L)'
;MKQCWLSRSRKANGLLVSAISDEVLLRYQDVVNLADPIVLWRILKEDFGQGRGVNTVLIWERLYGRMLRPDEPVREYIADLLKMQRELAENNDPISDSRLAKITLTKAHIVYPVIAGEVTEKLRRDPGYKYTVRDARGRLENAEIQRAQRDPVSGGATSSRGLSTQAQSNAVQQHRNNGK
;
A
#
# COMPACT_ATOMS: atom_id res chain seq x y z
N MET A 1 -28.09 -31.26 21.45
CA MET A 1 -27.45 -29.92 21.36
C MET A 1 -26.22 -29.75 22.27
N LYS A 2 -26.30 -30.03 23.59
CA LYS A 2 -25.15 -29.88 24.53
C LYS A 2 -23.87 -30.62 24.10
N GLN A 3 -23.99 -31.84 23.59
CA GLN A 3 -22.84 -32.64 23.13
C GLN A 3 -22.13 -32.05 21.91
N CYS A 4 -22.88 -31.49 20.96
CA CYS A 4 -22.32 -30.80 19.80
C CYS A 4 -21.56 -29.53 20.20
N TRP A 5 -22.08 -28.78 21.18
CA TRP A 5 -21.41 -27.59 21.72
C TRP A 5 -20.10 -27.96 22.42
N LEU A 6 -20.11 -28.97 23.30
CA LEU A 6 -18.90 -29.44 24.00
C LEU A 6 -17.81 -29.91 23.02
N SER A 7 -18.19 -30.67 22.00
CA SER A 7 -17.25 -31.14 20.96
C SER A 7 -16.63 -29.97 20.18
N ARG A 8 -17.45 -28.99 19.75
CA ARG A 8 -16.96 -27.79 19.05
C ARG A 8 -16.09 -26.92 19.94
N SER A 9 -16.45 -26.76 21.21
CA SER A 9 -15.70 -25.97 22.19
C SER A 9 -14.31 -26.55 22.43
N ARG A 10 -14.20 -27.87 22.66
CA ARG A 10 -12.90 -28.54 22.78
C ARG A 10 -12.04 -28.41 21.53
N LYS A 11 -12.65 -28.53 20.34
CA LYS A 11 -11.93 -28.33 19.06
C LYS A 11 -11.41 -26.91 18.92
N ALA A 12 -12.21 -25.91 19.28
CA ALA A 12 -11.79 -24.50 19.27
C ALA A 12 -10.66 -24.25 20.26
N ASN A 13 -10.72 -24.82 21.47
CA ASN A 13 -9.65 -24.73 22.46
C ASN A 13 -8.34 -25.33 21.93
N GLY A 14 -8.40 -26.53 21.34
CA GLY A 14 -7.23 -27.16 20.74
C GLY A 14 -6.59 -26.33 19.62
N LEU A 15 -7.41 -25.70 18.76
CA LEU A 15 -6.92 -24.81 17.70
C LEU A 15 -6.24 -23.57 18.28
N LEU A 16 -6.85 -22.92 19.29
CA LEU A 16 -6.26 -21.76 19.95
C LEU A 16 -4.91 -22.12 20.60
N VAL A 17 -4.87 -23.19 21.40
CA VAL A 17 -3.65 -23.64 22.07
C VAL A 17 -2.55 -23.95 21.05
N SER A 18 -2.88 -24.62 19.94
CA SER A 18 -1.88 -24.94 18.90
C SER A 18 -1.34 -23.74 18.12
N ALA A 19 -2.03 -22.59 18.18
CA ALA A 19 -1.66 -21.38 17.44
C ALA A 19 -0.84 -20.39 18.29
N ILE A 20 -0.66 -20.67 19.59
CA ILE A 20 0.02 -19.82 20.56
C ILE A 20 1.40 -20.41 20.86
N SER A 21 2.42 -19.58 21.09
CA SER A 21 3.75 -20.07 21.46
C SER A 21 3.77 -20.71 22.85
N ASP A 22 4.65 -21.69 23.06
CA ASP A 22 4.79 -22.40 24.35
C ASP A 22 5.08 -21.44 25.53
N GLU A 23 5.82 -20.37 25.28
CA GLU A 23 6.09 -19.32 26.28
C GLU A 23 4.82 -18.61 26.76
N VAL A 24 3.90 -18.31 25.84
CA VAL A 24 2.61 -17.69 26.17
C VAL A 24 1.69 -18.73 26.82
N LEU A 25 1.72 -19.99 26.37
CA LEU A 25 0.95 -21.07 27.01
C LEU A 25 1.35 -21.30 28.48
N LEU A 26 2.65 -21.28 28.78
CA LEU A 26 3.15 -21.42 30.16
C LEU A 26 2.64 -20.30 31.07
N ARG A 27 2.54 -19.07 30.56
CA ARG A 27 2.01 -17.93 31.32
C ARG A 27 0.53 -18.08 31.69
N TYR A 28 -0.26 -18.75 30.86
CA TYR A 28 -1.71 -18.95 31.05
C TYR A 28 -2.09 -20.40 31.31
N GLN A 29 -1.18 -21.21 31.85
CA GLN A 29 -1.37 -22.66 31.97
C GLN A 29 -2.64 -23.02 32.76
N ASP A 30 -2.93 -22.29 33.83
CA ASP A 30 -4.15 -22.48 34.64
C ASP A 30 -5.43 -22.26 33.83
N VAL A 31 -5.41 -21.28 32.91
CA VAL A 31 -6.54 -20.96 32.03
C VAL A 31 -6.68 -21.99 30.91
N VAL A 32 -5.56 -22.41 30.32
CA VAL A 32 -5.53 -23.46 29.29
C VAL A 32 -6.11 -24.78 29.84
N ASN A 33 -5.81 -25.10 31.11
CA ASN A 33 -6.31 -26.28 31.80
C ASN A 33 -7.83 -26.28 32.01
N LEU A 34 -8.48 -25.10 32.02
CA LEU A 34 -9.94 -25.01 32.07
C LEU A 34 -10.62 -25.53 30.79
N ALA A 35 -9.86 -25.67 29.70
CA ALA A 35 -10.34 -26.09 28.39
C ALA A 35 -11.54 -25.26 27.88
N ASP A 36 -11.62 -24.00 28.29
CA ASP A 36 -12.63 -23.04 27.86
C ASP A 36 -12.02 -22.04 26.87
N PRO A 37 -12.33 -22.16 25.56
CA PRO A 37 -11.77 -21.29 24.54
C PRO A 37 -12.24 -19.83 24.67
N ILE A 38 -13.40 -19.57 25.29
CA ILE A 38 -13.92 -18.21 25.46
C ILE A 38 -13.10 -17.47 26.52
N VAL A 39 -12.79 -18.15 27.63
CA VAL A 39 -11.97 -17.58 28.71
C VAL A 39 -10.55 -17.37 28.23
N LEU A 40 -9.95 -18.37 27.56
CA LEU A 40 -8.61 -18.25 26.98
C LEU A 40 -8.53 -17.10 25.97
N TRP A 41 -9.48 -17.01 25.03
CA TRP A 41 -9.52 -15.91 24.07
C TRP A 41 -9.68 -14.53 24.72
N ARG A 42 -10.52 -14.42 25.76
CA ARG A 42 -10.75 -13.16 26.46
C ARG A 42 -9.46 -12.65 27.11
N ILE A 43 -8.74 -13.50 27.83
CA ILE A 43 -7.51 -13.13 28.53
C ILE A 43 -6.42 -12.76 27.52
N LEU A 44 -6.26 -13.53 26.45
CA LEU A 44 -5.33 -13.19 25.38
C LEU A 44 -5.70 -11.85 24.73
N LYS A 45 -6.99 -11.57 24.54
CA LYS A 45 -7.46 -10.29 24.00
C LYS A 45 -7.26 -9.14 25.00
N GLU A 46 -7.37 -9.36 26.30
CA GLU A 46 -7.11 -8.34 27.31
C GLU A 46 -5.62 -7.99 27.36
N ASP A 47 -4.75 -9.01 27.39
CA ASP A 47 -3.30 -8.81 27.57
C ASP A 47 -2.58 -8.42 26.27
N PHE A 48 -3.07 -8.87 25.10
CA PHE A 48 -2.44 -8.60 23.80
C PHE A 48 -3.30 -7.73 22.86
N GLY A 49 -4.60 -7.57 23.14
CA GLY A 49 -5.54 -6.87 22.26
C GLY A 49 -5.75 -5.39 22.57
N GLN A 50 -5.08 -4.83 23.58
CA GLN A 50 -5.14 -3.39 23.92
C GLN A 50 -4.24 -2.52 23.02
N GLY A 51 -3.35 -3.12 22.22
CA GLY A 51 -2.34 -2.38 21.47
C GLY A 51 -1.22 -1.86 22.38
N ARG A 52 -0.27 -1.10 21.85
CA ARG A 52 0.84 -0.51 22.63
C ARG A 52 0.43 0.74 23.43
N GLY A 53 -0.88 0.99 23.62
CA GLY A 53 -1.38 2.20 24.29
C GLY A 53 -1.14 3.49 23.51
N VAL A 54 -0.88 3.41 22.20
CA VAL A 54 -0.71 4.59 21.36
C VAL A 54 -2.08 5.11 20.91
N ASN A 55 -2.27 6.42 20.96
CA ASN A 55 -3.49 7.05 20.49
C ASN A 55 -3.60 6.95 18.95
N THR A 56 -4.37 5.98 18.45
CA THR A 56 -4.54 5.73 17.01
C THR A 56 -5.22 6.90 16.28
N VAL A 57 -6.00 7.74 16.97
CA VAL A 57 -6.61 8.94 16.39
C VAL A 57 -5.54 9.90 15.87
N LEU A 58 -4.45 10.10 16.62
CA LEU A 58 -3.35 10.95 16.20
C LEU A 58 -2.57 10.35 15.02
N ILE A 59 -2.48 9.02 14.95
CA ILE A 59 -1.86 8.34 13.79
C ILE A 59 -2.73 8.52 12.55
N TRP A 60 -4.05 8.37 12.68
CA TRP A 60 -4.99 8.62 11.58
C TRP A 60 -4.92 10.06 11.09
N GLU A 61 -4.91 11.03 12.00
CA GLU A 61 -4.77 12.46 11.66
C GLU A 61 -3.48 12.69 10.87
N ARG A 62 -2.35 12.16 11.35
CA ARG A 62 -1.06 12.26 10.66
C ARG A 62 -1.08 11.56 9.30
N LEU A 63 -1.68 10.38 9.19
CA LEU A 63 -1.77 9.61 7.96
C LEU A 63 -2.61 10.34 6.91
N TYR A 64 -3.75 10.90 7.30
CA TYR A 64 -4.59 11.69 6.40
C TYR A 64 -4.01 13.07 6.08
N GLY A 65 -3.21 13.65 6.98
CA GLY A 65 -2.51 14.93 6.78
C GLY A 65 -1.21 14.81 5.98
N ARG A 66 -0.61 13.61 5.88
CA ARG A 66 0.65 13.39 5.18
C ARG A 66 0.47 13.56 3.67
N MET A 67 1.05 14.62 3.13
CA MET A 67 1.11 14.90 1.69
C MET A 67 2.54 14.77 1.17
N LEU A 68 2.71 14.31 -0.06
CA LEU A 68 4.02 14.31 -0.71
C LEU A 68 4.50 15.76 -0.90
N ARG A 69 5.68 16.09 -0.39
CA ARG A 69 6.29 17.43 -0.52
C ARG A 69 7.10 17.54 -1.83
N PRO A 70 7.22 18.74 -2.44
CA PRO A 70 7.95 18.90 -3.71
C PRO A 70 9.44 18.56 -3.65
N ASP A 71 10.04 18.71 -2.48
CA ASP A 71 11.47 18.56 -2.16
C ASP A 71 11.81 17.23 -1.46
N GLU A 72 10.81 16.42 -1.13
CA GLU A 72 11.04 15.11 -0.51
C GLU A 72 11.00 13.99 -1.57
N PRO A 73 11.85 12.96 -1.43
CA PRO A 73 11.85 11.84 -2.36
C PRO A 73 10.66 10.92 -2.08
N VAL A 74 10.10 10.33 -3.14
CA VAL A 74 8.93 9.45 -3.09
C VAL A 74 9.14 8.28 -2.12
N ARG A 75 10.36 7.74 -2.06
CA ARG A 75 10.71 6.63 -1.17
C ARG A 75 10.49 6.96 0.31
N GLU A 76 10.79 8.19 0.73
CA GLU A 76 10.70 8.62 2.13
C GLU A 76 9.23 8.85 2.51
N TYR A 77 8.47 9.48 1.61
CA TYR A 77 7.02 9.60 1.75
C TYR A 77 6.32 8.24 1.91
N ILE A 78 6.67 7.25 1.08
CA ILE A 78 6.08 5.90 1.18
C ILE A 78 6.51 5.21 2.48
N ALA A 79 7.78 5.35 2.89
CA ALA A 79 8.28 4.78 4.13
C ALA A 79 7.52 5.32 5.36
N ASP A 80 7.22 6.61 5.40
CA ASP A 80 6.41 7.23 6.47
C ASP A 80 4.99 6.63 6.54
N LEU A 81 4.34 6.48 5.39
CA LEU A 81 3.00 5.89 5.32
C LEU A 81 2.99 4.42 5.79
N LEU A 82 4.00 3.65 5.40
CA LEU A 82 4.17 2.25 5.83
C LEU A 82 4.48 2.14 7.33
N LYS A 83 5.24 3.10 7.87
CA LYS A 83 5.49 3.20 9.32
C LYS A 83 4.17 3.43 10.08
N MET A 84 3.35 4.39 9.65
CA MET A 84 2.05 4.64 10.28
C MET A 84 1.08 3.45 10.13
N GLN A 85 1.09 2.75 9.00
CA GLN A 85 0.33 1.50 8.84
C GLN A 85 0.75 0.45 9.88
N ARG A 86 2.06 0.31 10.12
CA ARG A 86 2.57 -0.63 11.13
C ARG A 86 2.14 -0.21 12.53
N GLU A 87 2.29 1.07 12.87
CA GLU A 87 1.86 1.59 14.18
C GLU A 87 0.36 1.37 14.41
N LEU A 88 -0.48 1.58 13.39
CA LEU A 88 -1.91 1.28 13.44
C LEU A 88 -2.19 -0.22 13.67
N ALA A 89 -1.51 -1.11 12.95
CA ALA A 89 -1.67 -2.55 13.10
C ALA A 89 -1.22 -3.04 14.49
N GLU A 90 -0.11 -2.52 15.01
CA GLU A 90 0.38 -2.81 16.37
C GLU A 90 -0.56 -2.29 17.47
N ASN A 91 -1.48 -1.38 17.14
CA ASN A 91 -2.47 -0.83 18.07
C ASN A 91 -3.90 -1.28 17.75
N ASN A 92 -4.05 -2.44 17.09
CA ASN A 92 -5.34 -3.08 16.80
C ASN A 92 -6.32 -2.23 15.96
N ASP A 93 -5.80 -1.32 15.15
CA ASP A 93 -6.58 -0.47 14.24
C ASP A 93 -6.04 -0.52 12.80
N PRO A 94 -5.94 -1.72 12.19
CA PRO A 94 -5.22 -1.90 10.93
C PRO A 94 -5.91 -1.21 9.74
N ILE A 95 -5.13 -0.48 8.94
CA ILE A 95 -5.56 0.04 7.64
C ILE A 95 -5.39 -1.01 6.53
N SER A 96 -6.42 -1.19 5.70
CA SER A 96 -6.32 -2.07 4.53
C SER A 96 -5.31 -1.57 3.50
N ASP A 97 -4.59 -2.50 2.86
CA ASP A 97 -3.60 -2.21 1.81
C ASP A 97 -4.18 -1.31 0.71
N SER A 98 -5.41 -1.60 0.29
CA SER A 98 -6.07 -0.80 -0.74
C SER A 98 -6.43 0.61 -0.32
N ARG A 99 -6.81 0.80 0.95
CA ARG A 99 -7.05 2.14 1.47
C ARG A 99 -5.76 2.93 1.55
N LEU A 100 -4.68 2.31 2.03
CA LEU A 100 -3.36 2.95 2.10
C LEU A 100 -2.89 3.35 0.70
N ALA A 101 -2.96 2.46 -0.29
CA ALA A 101 -2.57 2.73 -1.67
C ALA A 101 -3.33 3.92 -2.29
N LYS A 102 -4.64 4.01 -2.06
CA LYS A 102 -5.46 5.15 -2.51
C LYS A 102 -5.01 6.46 -1.85
N ILE A 103 -4.72 6.43 -0.55
CA ILE A 103 -4.20 7.59 0.19
C ILE A 103 -2.83 7.99 -0.39
N THR A 104 -1.91 7.05 -0.53
CA THR A 104 -0.57 7.26 -1.09
C THR A 104 -0.61 8.00 -2.43
N LEU A 105 -1.47 7.57 -3.35
CA LEU A 105 -1.59 8.17 -4.67
C LEU A 105 -2.31 9.54 -4.66
N THR A 106 -3.39 9.66 -3.89
CA THR A 106 -4.21 10.89 -3.88
C THR A 106 -3.51 12.02 -3.12
N LYS A 107 -2.80 11.70 -2.04
CA LYS A 107 -2.04 12.68 -1.24
C LYS A 107 -0.73 13.13 -1.90
N ALA A 108 -0.39 12.57 -3.06
CA ALA A 108 0.69 13.04 -3.91
C ALA A 108 0.26 14.13 -4.93
N HIS A 109 -1.00 14.59 -4.90
CA HIS A 109 -1.56 15.52 -5.90
C HIS A 109 -0.81 16.86 -6.05
N ILE A 110 -0.12 17.35 -5.00
CA ILE A 110 0.69 18.58 -5.08
C ILE A 110 1.86 18.39 -6.06
N VAL A 111 2.50 17.23 -6.05
CA VAL A 111 3.70 16.94 -6.86
C VAL A 111 3.34 16.25 -8.17
N TYR A 112 2.37 15.33 -8.13
CA TYR A 112 1.92 14.55 -9.28
C TYR A 112 0.39 14.65 -9.46
N PRO A 113 -0.13 15.81 -9.89
CA PRO A 113 -1.58 16.04 -10.01
C PRO A 113 -2.24 15.10 -11.02
N VAL A 114 -1.53 14.73 -12.10
CA VAL A 114 -2.04 13.80 -13.13
C VAL A 114 -2.37 12.44 -12.52
N ILE A 115 -1.50 11.90 -11.65
CA ILE A 115 -1.71 10.61 -10.99
C ILE A 115 -2.95 10.65 -10.10
N ALA A 116 -3.10 11.71 -9.30
CA ALA A 116 -4.27 11.87 -8.44
C ALA A 116 -5.58 12.00 -9.27
N GLY A 117 -5.52 12.71 -10.40
CA GLY A 117 -6.63 12.80 -11.36
C GLY A 117 -7.01 11.44 -11.95
N GLU A 118 -6.02 10.65 -12.40
CA GLU A 118 -6.25 9.30 -12.92
C GLU A 118 -6.87 8.37 -11.88
N VAL A 119 -6.42 8.44 -10.62
CA VAL A 119 -7.01 7.64 -9.53
C VAL A 119 -8.45 8.05 -9.28
N THR A 120 -8.74 9.35 -9.27
CA THR A 120 -10.10 9.88 -9.09
C THR A 120 -11.03 9.39 -10.21
N GLU A 121 -10.58 9.48 -11.45
CA GLU A 121 -11.36 9.02 -12.61
C GLU A 121 -11.54 7.49 -12.62
N LYS A 122 -10.51 6.73 -12.22
CA LYS A 122 -10.61 5.27 -12.11
C LYS A 122 -11.63 4.87 -11.04
N LEU A 123 -11.62 5.51 -9.87
CA LEU A 123 -12.60 5.27 -8.81
C LEU A 123 -14.02 5.69 -9.22
N ARG A 124 -14.16 6.72 -10.06
CA ARG A 124 -15.46 7.11 -10.62
C ARG A 124 -16.02 6.05 -11.57
N ARG A 125 -15.18 5.45 -12.41
CA ARG A 125 -15.58 4.40 -13.36
C ARG A 125 -15.78 3.04 -12.71
N ASP A 126 -14.95 2.71 -11.72
CA ASP A 126 -14.96 1.44 -11.00
C ASP A 126 -14.70 1.70 -9.50
N PRO A 127 -15.77 1.96 -8.72
CA PRO A 127 -15.66 2.22 -7.28
C PRO A 127 -15.06 1.04 -6.49
N GLY A 128 -15.20 -0.17 -7.02
CA GLY A 128 -14.70 -1.41 -6.43
C GLY A 128 -13.20 -1.64 -6.68
N TYR A 129 -12.56 -0.84 -7.54
CA TYR A 129 -11.17 -1.02 -7.90
C TYR A 129 -10.26 -0.95 -6.66
N LYS A 130 -9.44 -1.99 -6.50
CA LYS A 130 -8.47 -2.12 -5.41
C LYS A 130 -7.08 -1.86 -5.93
N TYR A 131 -6.50 -0.73 -5.54
CA TYR A 131 -5.06 -0.51 -5.66
C TYR A 131 -4.32 -1.35 -4.62
N THR A 132 -3.10 -1.76 -4.94
CA THR A 132 -2.16 -2.29 -3.94
C THR A 132 -1.09 -1.26 -3.61
N VAL A 133 -0.46 -1.36 -2.43
CA VAL A 133 0.66 -0.48 -2.08
C VAL A 133 1.83 -0.65 -3.06
N ARG A 134 2.03 -1.87 -3.57
CA ARG A 134 3.03 -2.15 -4.62
C ARG A 134 2.77 -1.34 -5.89
N ASP A 135 1.52 -1.30 -6.35
CA ASP A 135 1.14 -0.52 -7.53
C ASP A 135 1.30 0.98 -7.29
N ALA A 136 0.90 1.45 -6.11
CA ALA A 136 1.04 2.84 -5.73
C ALA A 136 2.51 3.29 -5.73
N ARG A 137 3.38 2.47 -5.15
CA ARG A 137 4.82 2.68 -5.13
C ARG A 137 5.41 2.75 -6.54
N GLY A 138 5.16 1.75 -7.38
CA GLY A 138 5.69 1.73 -8.74
C GLY A 138 5.24 2.93 -9.58
N ARG A 139 3.99 3.37 -9.43
CA ARG A 139 3.48 4.57 -10.12
C ARG A 139 4.22 5.85 -9.70
N LEU A 140 4.42 6.06 -8.41
CA LEU A 140 5.08 7.27 -7.91
C LEU A 140 6.59 7.25 -8.22
N GLU A 141 7.27 6.12 -8.05
CA GLU A 141 8.70 5.99 -8.38
C GLU A 141 8.95 6.23 -9.88
N ASN A 142 8.10 5.67 -10.76
CA ASN A 142 8.20 5.93 -12.19
C ASN A 142 7.98 7.42 -12.53
N ALA A 143 7.08 8.09 -11.83
CA ALA A 143 6.82 9.52 -12.04
C ALA A 143 7.99 10.40 -11.54
N GLU A 144 8.64 10.01 -10.45
CA GLU A 144 9.87 10.64 -9.96
C GLU A 144 11.00 10.56 -10.99
N ILE A 145 11.22 9.36 -11.56
CA ILE A 145 12.22 9.15 -12.60
C ILE A 145 11.91 9.98 -13.85
N GLN A 146 10.65 10.00 -14.31
CA GLN A 146 10.24 10.81 -15.46
C GLN A 146 10.40 12.31 -15.22
N ARG A 147 10.13 12.79 -14.00
CA ARG A 147 10.36 14.19 -13.62
C ARG A 147 11.84 14.53 -13.63
N ALA A 148 12.69 13.69 -13.04
CA ALA A 148 14.14 13.89 -13.03
C ALA A 148 14.74 13.92 -14.45
N GLN A 149 14.19 13.16 -15.39
CA GLN A 149 14.61 13.20 -16.80
C GLN A 149 14.17 14.47 -17.54
N ARG A 150 13.09 15.12 -17.09
CA ARG A 150 12.56 16.36 -17.68
C ARG A 150 13.20 17.63 -17.12
N ASP A 151 13.86 17.53 -15.96
CA ASP A 151 14.67 18.59 -15.38
C ASP A 151 16.17 18.34 -15.66
N PRO A 152 16.65 18.45 -16.91
CA PRO A 152 18.09 18.58 -17.11
C PRO A 152 18.48 19.95 -16.55
N VAL A 153 19.36 19.94 -15.56
CA VAL A 153 20.07 21.11 -15.06
C VAL A 153 20.50 21.98 -16.26
N SER A 154 19.82 23.11 -16.44
CA SER A 154 20.31 24.21 -17.26
C SER A 154 21.54 24.77 -16.57
N GLY A 155 22.70 24.19 -16.88
CA GLY A 155 23.98 24.53 -16.25
C GLY A 155 25.12 23.79 -16.93
N GLY A 156 25.35 24.08 -18.22
CA GLY A 156 26.47 23.52 -18.97
C GLY A 156 26.31 23.73 -20.47
N ALA A 157 26.52 24.95 -20.94
CA ALA A 157 26.76 25.20 -22.34
C ALA A 157 28.09 24.54 -22.76
N THR A 158 28.03 23.32 -23.30
CA THR A 158 29.06 22.81 -24.20
C THR A 158 28.38 22.17 -25.41
N SER A 159 28.37 22.97 -26.47
CA SER A 159 28.16 22.56 -27.86
C SER A 159 28.80 21.20 -28.15
N SER A 160 28.00 20.21 -28.57
CA SER A 160 28.42 19.27 -29.60
C SER A 160 27.23 18.53 -30.23
N ARG A 161 26.91 18.99 -31.43
CA ARG A 161 26.50 18.25 -32.64
C ARG A 161 25.41 17.17 -32.52
N GLY A 162 24.29 17.48 -33.17
CA GLY A 162 23.14 16.60 -33.30
C GLY A 162 23.31 15.42 -34.24
N LEU A 163 22.31 14.54 -34.17
CA LEU A 163 21.88 13.68 -35.25
C LEU A 163 20.35 13.76 -35.29
N SER A 164 19.81 14.50 -36.25
CA SER A 164 18.44 14.27 -36.71
C SER A 164 18.46 12.99 -37.52
N THR A 165 17.86 11.92 -37.01
CA THR A 165 17.54 10.74 -37.83
C THR A 165 16.45 11.14 -38.82
N GLN A 166 16.89 11.45 -40.04
CA GLN A 166 16.04 11.63 -41.20
C GLN A 166 15.17 10.39 -41.39
N ALA A 167 13.86 10.62 -41.41
CA ALA A 167 12.90 9.68 -41.95
C ALA A 167 13.21 9.42 -43.43
N GLN A 168 13.64 8.20 -43.76
CA GLN A 168 13.62 7.68 -45.13
C GLN A 168 12.38 6.80 -45.29
N SER A 169 11.28 7.40 -45.74
CA SER A 169 10.16 6.66 -46.35
C SER A 169 10.45 6.51 -47.84
N ASN A 170 10.87 5.31 -48.26
CA ASN A 170 10.98 4.93 -49.66
C ASN A 170 9.58 4.92 -50.30
N ALA A 171 9.21 6.02 -50.97
CA ALA A 171 8.10 6.04 -51.91
C ALA A 171 8.60 5.48 -53.26
N VAL A 172 8.28 4.22 -53.54
CA VAL A 172 8.54 3.58 -54.82
C VAL A 172 7.60 4.19 -55.87
N GLN A 173 8.20 4.82 -56.87
CA GLN A 173 7.55 5.29 -58.10
C GLN A 173 6.89 4.11 -58.83
N GLN A 174 5.56 4.09 -58.88
CA GLN A 174 4.82 3.39 -59.93
C GLN A 174 4.34 4.42 -60.96
N HIS A 175 5.18 4.66 -61.95
CA HIS A 175 4.74 5.19 -63.24
C HIS A 175 4.37 3.98 -64.10
N ARG A 176 3.07 3.81 -64.42
CA ARG A 176 2.68 3.06 -65.62
C ARG A 176 1.38 3.61 -66.22
N ASN A 177 1.62 4.38 -67.28
CA ASN A 177 0.84 4.60 -68.51
C ASN A 177 -0.56 5.24 -68.47
N ASN A 178 -0.61 6.43 -69.07
CA ASN A 178 -1.76 7.02 -69.75
C ASN A 178 -2.11 6.23 -71.02
N GLY A 179 -3.39 6.30 -71.38
CA GLY A 179 -4.05 5.45 -72.37
C GLY A 179 -3.94 5.83 -73.84
N LYS A 180 -4.49 4.94 -74.65
CA LYS A 180 -5.44 5.18 -75.74
C LYS A 180 -6.11 3.86 -76.10
#